data_AF-A0A2T4TU42-F1
#
_entry.id   AF-A0A2T4TU42-F1
#
_cell.length_a   1.000
_cell.length_b   1.000
_cell.length_c   1.000
_cell.angle_alpha   90.00
_cell.angle_beta   90.00
_cell.angle_gamma   90.00
#
_symmetry.space_group_name_H-M   'P 1'
#
loop_
_entity.id
_entity.type
_entity.pdbx_description
1 polymer ?
#
loop_
_entity_poly.entity_id
_entity_poly.type
_entity_poly.pdbx_seq_one_letter_code
_entity_poly.pdbx_strand_id
1 'polypeptide(L)' 'MLCDNCETSWREGDGAGDKLEVEKEDLRNFVKRVKNNPEVIAGYDIKLSPEELVEILVKIITQAEPEDSTIHLEWF' A
#
# COMPACT_ATOMS: atom_id res chain seq x y z
N MET A 1 -4.67 18.68 18.61
CA MET A 1 -4.51 18.97 17.18
C MET A 1 -4.14 17.63 16.56
N LEU A 2 -5.13 16.94 15.99
CA LEU A 2 -4.97 15.62 15.39
C LEU A 2 -4.34 15.83 14.01
N CYS A 3 -3.25 15.14 13.70
CA CYS A 3 -2.59 15.24 12.39
C CYS A 3 -3.49 14.59 11.33
N ASP A 4 -4.18 15.44 10.56
CA ASP A 4 -5.18 15.06 9.55
C ASP A 4 -4.61 14.92 8.13
N ASN A 5 -3.29 14.84 7.95
CA ASN A 5 -2.69 14.83 6.61
C ASN A 5 -1.65 13.70 6.47
N CYS A 6 -2.12 12.47 6.29
CA CYS A 6 -1.42 11.53 5.41
C CYS A 6 -2.05 11.72 4.03
N GLU A 7 -1.70 12.82 3.34
CA GLU A 7 -1.98 12.97 1.92
C GLU A 7 -1.12 11.95 1.19
N THR A 8 -1.69 10.78 0.89
CA THR A 8 -1.13 9.88 -0.11
C THR A 8 -1.14 10.66 -1.43
N SER A 9 -0.02 11.27 -1.80
CA SER A 9 0.05 12.06 -3.03
C SER A 9 0.09 11.10 -4.22
N TRP A 10 -1.09 10.84 -4.79
CA TRP A 10 -1.22 10.18 -6.09
C TRP A 10 -0.60 11.09 -7.15
N ARG A 11 0.63 10.79 -7.59
CA ARG A 11 1.16 11.34 -8.84
C ARG A 11 0.77 10.38 -9.96
N GLU A 12 -0.23 10.76 -10.74
CA GLU A 12 -0.39 10.21 -12.09
C GLU A 12 0.89 10.51 -12.85
N GLY A 13 1.74 9.49 -13.02
CA GLY A 13 2.83 9.55 -13.98
C GLY A 13 2.25 9.72 -15.38
N ASP A 14 2.91 10.56 -16.18
CA ASP A 14 2.51 11.07 -17.51
C ASP A 14 2.43 9.99 -18.62
N GLY A 15 1.78 8.85 -18.35
CA GLY A 15 1.63 7.75 -19.30
C GLY A 15 0.72 6.66 -18.75
N ALA A 16 -0.46 6.54 -19.36
CA ALA A 16 -1.38 5.41 -19.31
C ALA A 16 -1.15 4.37 -18.18
N GLY A 17 -1.88 4.52 -17.07
CA GLY A 17 -2.72 3.48 -16.46
C GLY A 17 -2.10 2.28 -15.73
N ASP A 18 -0.85 1.91 -16.00
CA ASP A 18 -0.38 0.54 -15.67
C ASP A 18 0.63 0.47 -14.52
N LYS A 19 0.95 1.61 -13.91
CA LYS A 19 1.95 1.72 -12.83
C LYS A 19 1.40 2.50 -11.65
N LEU A 20 1.59 1.94 -10.46
CA LEU A 20 1.27 2.59 -9.19
C LEU A 20 2.57 2.78 -8.40
N GLU A 21 2.90 4.03 -8.09
CA GLU A 21 4.00 4.38 -7.19
C GLU A 21 3.43 4.60 -5.79
N VAL A 22 3.92 3.84 -4.80
CA VAL A 22 3.49 3.93 -3.41
C VAL A 22 4.69 4.08 -2.50
N GLU A 23 4.63 4.98 -1.52
CA GLU A 23 5.66 5.05 -0.49
C GLU A 23 5.69 3.79 0.37
N LYS A 24 6.89 3.30 0.68
CA LYS A 24 7.07 2.13 1.57
C LYS A 24 6.49 2.37 2.95
N GLU A 25 6.58 3.61 3.43
CA GLU A 25 6.03 3.99 4.72
C GLU A 25 4.50 3.86 4.73
N ASP A 26 3.84 4.30 3.67
CA ASP A 26 2.38 4.17 3.53
C ASP A 26 1.94 2.71 3.52
N LEU A 27 2.63 1.83 2.78
CA LEU A 27 2.34 0.40 2.80
C LEU A 27 2.57 -0.22 4.19
N ARG A 28 3.63 0.16 4.89
CA ARG A 28 3.88 -0.29 6.28
C ARG A 28 2.79 0.19 7.23
N ASN A 29 2.34 1.43 7.08
CA ASN A 29 1.26 1.98 7.89
C ASN A 29 -0.08 1.31 7.59
N PHE A 30 -0.35 1.02 6.32
CA PHE A 30 -1.53 0.25 5.91
C PHE A 30 -1.51 -1.17 6.48
N VAL A 31 -0.39 -1.89 6.40
CA VAL A 31 -0.22 -3.20 7.04
C VAL A 31 -0.54 -3.15 8.53
N LYS A 32 -0.03 -2.15 9.26
CA LYS A 32 -0.35 -1.97 10.69
C LYS A 32 -1.84 -1.71 10.92
N ARG A 33 -2.48 -0.90 10.07
CA ARG A 33 -3.93 -0.63 10.15
C ARG A 33 -4.74 -1.90 9.96
N VAL A 34 -4.46 -2.70 8.92
CA VAL A 34 -5.17 -3.96 8.67
C VAL A 34 -4.97 -4.98 9.80
N LYS A 35 -3.75 -5.06 10.38
CA LYS A 35 -3.49 -5.93 11.54
C LYS A 35 -4.26 -5.54 12.79
N ASN A 36 -4.34 -4.24 13.08
CA ASN A 36 -5.01 -3.74 14.28
C ASN A 36 -6.53 -3.63 14.11
N ASN A 37 -6.97 -3.38 12.88
CA ASN A 37 -8.36 -3.24 12.51
C ASN A 37 -8.59 -3.87 11.12
N PRO A 38 -8.95 -5.16 11.08
CA PRO A 38 -9.22 -5.86 9.82
C PRO A 38 -10.52 -5.37 9.13
N GLU A 39 -11.44 -4.71 9.84
CA GLU A 39 -12.66 -4.18 9.20
C GLU A 39 -12.39 -2.99 8.28
N VAL A 40 -11.20 -2.40 8.34
CA VAL A 40 -10.76 -1.33 7.43
C VAL A 40 -10.84 -1.76 5.97
N ILE A 41 -10.66 -3.05 5.67
CA ILE A 41 -10.69 -3.56 4.30
C ILE A 41 -12.07 -4.07 3.87
N ALA A 42 -13.06 -4.11 4.76
CA ALA A 42 -14.38 -4.69 4.49
C ALA A 42 -15.20 -3.91 3.45
N GLY A 43 -14.85 -2.64 3.20
CA GLY A 43 -15.47 -1.80 2.17
C GLY A 43 -14.81 -1.87 0.79
N TYR A 44 -13.69 -2.60 0.66
CA TYR A 44 -12.97 -2.74 -0.60
C TYR A 44 -13.32 -4.08 -1.26
N ASP A 45 -13.31 -4.14 -2.59
CA ASP A 45 -13.52 -5.39 -3.36
C ASP A 45 -12.24 -6.25 -3.35
N ILE A 46 -11.80 -6.63 -2.15
CA ILE A 46 -10.62 -7.46 -1.91
C ILE A 46 -11.08 -8.89 -1.64
N LYS A 47 -10.68 -9.82 -2.51
CA LYS A 47 -11.01 -11.27 -2.40
C LYS A 47 -10.07 -12.05 -1.48
N LEU A 48 -9.23 -11.35 -0.73
CA LEU A 48 -8.24 -11.91 0.17
C LEU A 48 -8.70 -11.70 1.61
N SER A 49 -8.40 -12.65 2.49
CA SER A 49 -8.52 -12.41 3.92
C SER A 49 -7.54 -11.31 4.39
N PRO A 50 -7.82 -10.62 5.51
CA PRO A 50 -6.91 -9.62 6.06
C PRO A 50 -5.48 -10.16 6.27
N GLU A 51 -5.37 -11.42 6.68
CA GLU A 51 -4.09 -12.11 6.89
C GLU A 51 -3.33 -12.30 5.57
N GLU A 52 -4.00 -12.83 4.54
CA GLU A 52 -3.41 -13.01 3.20
C GLU A 52 -2.97 -11.69 2.58
N LEU A 53 -3.79 -10.64 2.72
CA LEU A 53 -3.46 -9.30 2.24
C LEU A 53 -2.19 -8.77 2.93
N VAL A 54 -2.11 -8.91 4.25
CA VAL A 54 -0.94 -8.51 5.03
C VAL A 54 0.31 -9.27 4.60
N GLU A 55 0.22 -10.59 4.38
CA GLU A 55 1.35 -11.38 3.90
C GLU A 55 1.86 -10.91 2.54
N ILE A 56 0.94 -10.62 1.60
CA ILE A 56 1.28 -10.10 0.27
C ILE A 56 1.97 -8.75 0.39
N LEU A 57 1.41 -7.81 1.15
CA LEU A 57 1.98 -6.48 1.35
C LEU A 57 3.37 -6.53 2.00
N VAL A 58 3.56 -7.40 3.00
CA VAL A 58 4.88 -7.60 3.63
C VAL A 58 5.89 -8.15 2.61
N LYS A 59 5.50 -9.13 1.79
CA LYS A 59 6.37 -9.65 0.72
C LYS A 59 6.77 -8.56 -0.27
N ILE A 60 5.82 -7.73 -0.70
CA ILE A 60 6.09 -6.59 -1.59
C ILE A 60 7.11 -5.63 -0.95
N ILE A 61 6.89 -5.24 0.31
CA ILE A 61 7.79 -4.34 1.04
C ILE A 61 9.19 -4.93 1.20
N THR A 62 9.30 -6.24 1.46
CA THR A 62 10.58 -6.94 1.63
C THR A 62 11.32 -7.14 0.31
N GLN A 63 10.62 -7.33 -0.80
CA GLN A 63 11.23 -7.50 -2.11
C GLN A 63 11.71 -6.18 -2.73
N ALA A 64 11.14 -5.05 -2.34
CA ALA A 64 11.58 -3.75 -2.81
C ALA A 64 12.95 -3.36 -2.26
N GLU A 65 13.83 -2.82 -3.10
CA GLU A 65 15.23 -2.51 -2.76
C GLU A 65 15.33 -1.58 -1.56
N PRO A 66 16.07 -1.91 -0.50
CA PRO A 66 16.00 -1.21 0.80
C PRO A 66 16.32 0.29 0.74
N GLU A 67 17.05 0.72 -0.30
CA GLU A 67 17.47 2.11 -0.52
C GLU A 67 16.34 2.97 -1.12
N ASP A 68 15.35 2.36 -1.76
CA ASP A 68 14.21 3.08 -2.33
C ASP A 68 13.18 3.43 -1.27
N SER A 69 12.70 4.67 -1.29
CA SER A 69 11.57 5.12 -0.46
C SER A 69 10.21 4.71 -1.04
N THR A 70 10.17 4.39 -2.33
CA THR A 70 8.95 4.06 -3.10
C THR A 70 8.98 2.61 -3.59
N ILE A 71 7.79 2.07 -3.89
CA ILE A 71 7.59 0.80 -4.58
C ILE A 71 6.80 1.09 -5.84
N HIS A 72 7.29 0.56 -6.96
CA HIS A 72 6.60 0.60 -8.25
C HIS A 72 5.86 -0.72 -8.44
N LEU A 73 4.53 -0.67 -8.39
CA LEU A 73 3.65 -1.79 -8.69
C LEU A 73 3.21 -1.69 -10.14
N GLU A 74 3.54 -2.71 -10.94
CA GLU A 74 3.19 -2.79 -12.35
C GLU A 74 2.21 -3.95 -12.57
N TRP A 75 1.16 -3.74 -13.37
CA TRP A 75 0.19 -4.76 -13.76
C TRP A 75 0.22 -4.93 -15.30
N PHE A 76 0.15 -6.18 -15.78
CA PHE A 76 0.17 -6.54 -17.21
C PHE A 76 -1.17 -7.09 -17.69
#